data_AF-A0A945E6Q6-F1
#
_entry.id   AF-A0A945E6Q6-F1
#
_cell.length_a   1.000
_cell.length_b   1.000
_cell.length_c   1.000
_cell.angle_alpha   90.00
_cell.angle_beta   90.00
_cell.angle_gamma   90.00
#
_symmetry.space_group_name_H-M   'P 1'
#
loop_
_entity.id
_entity.type
_entity.pdbx_description
1 polymer ?
#
loop_
_entity_poly.entity_id
_entity_poly.type
_entity_poly.pdbx_seq_one_letter_code
_entity_poly.pdbx_strand_id
1 'polypeptide(L)' 'MIPYEFGSSSDGFFNLGCALSYVQTLQSGVYITMQGQYFKWDEVIKNSKKGFFEKI' A
#
# COMPACT_ATOMS: atom_id res chain seq x y z
N MET A 1 -0.46 6.65 8.33
CA MET A 1 0.28 5.43 8.71
C MET A 1 0.52 5.46 10.19
N ILE A 2 0.08 4.42 10.87
CA ILE A 2 0.25 4.23 12.32
C ILE A 2 1.06 2.93 12.50
N PRO A 3 2.14 2.91 13.32
CA PRO A 3 2.93 1.70 13.53
C PRO A 3 2.07 0.51 13.97
N TYR A 4 2.43 -0.70 13.54
CA TYR A 4 1.58 -1.89 13.74
C TYR A 4 1.46 -2.28 15.22
N GLU A 5 2.42 -1.86 16.05
CA GLU A 5 2.41 -2.06 17.49
C GLU A 5 1.22 -1.36 18.18
N PHE A 6 0.60 -0.36 17.54
CA PHE A 6 -0.61 0.32 18.03
C PHE A 6 -1.92 -0.39 17.62
N GLY A 7 -1.84 -1.67 17.26
CA GLY A 7 -2.98 -2.59 17.16
C GLY A 7 -4.10 -2.12 16.22
N SER A 8 -5.33 -2.04 16.73
CA SER A 8 -6.57 -1.76 15.98
C SER A 8 -6.62 -0.36 15.33
N SER A 9 -5.71 0.53 15.69
CA SER A 9 -5.57 1.85 15.04
C SER A 9 -4.61 1.84 13.85
N SER A 10 -3.87 0.75 13.62
CA SER A 10 -2.90 0.64 12.53
C SER A 10 -3.52 0.17 11.22
N ASP A 11 -3.08 0.78 10.13
CA ASP A 11 -3.32 0.33 8.76
C ASP A 11 -2.35 -0.78 8.30
N GLY A 12 -1.40 -1.18 9.15
CA GLY A 12 -0.33 -2.13 8.82
C GLY A 12 -0.83 -3.51 8.37
N PHE A 13 -1.68 -4.16 9.18
CA PHE A 13 -2.22 -5.48 8.83
C PHE A 13 -3.14 -5.43 7.61
N PHE A 14 -3.89 -4.33 7.43
CA PHE A 14 -4.73 -4.15 6.26
C PHE A 14 -3.88 -4.05 4.97
N ASN A 15 -2.85 -3.21 4.98
CA ASN A 15 -1.92 -3.09 3.85
C ASN A 15 -1.16 -4.39 3.57
N LEU A 16 -0.79 -5.15 4.62
CA LEU A 16 -0.16 -6.47 4.47
C LEU A 16 -1.11 -7.50 3.82
N GLY A 17 -2.37 -7.54 4.25
CA GLY A 17 -3.38 -8.41 3.64
C GLY A 17 -3.60 -8.10 2.15
N CYS A 18 -3.61 -6.81 1.80
CA CYS A 18 -3.63 -6.39 0.39
C CYS A 18 -2.39 -6.85 -0.36
N ALA A 19 -1.19 -6.69 0.21
CA ALA A 19 0.06 -7.14 -0.42
C ALA A 19 0.04 -8.64 -0.72
N LEU A 20 -0.41 -9.46 0.25
CA LEU A 20 -0.54 -10.90 0.09
C LEU A 20 -1.57 -11.27 -0.98
N SER A 21 -2.67 -10.52 -1.10
CA SER A 21 -3.69 -10.77 -2.14
C SER A 21 -3.16 -10.42 -3.53
N TYR A 22 -2.45 -9.29 -3.66
CA TYR A 22 -1.94 -8.82 -4.95
C TYR A 22 -0.75 -9.64 -5.46
N VAL A 23 0.16 -10.08 -4.59
CA VAL A 23 1.28 -10.93 -5.03
C VAL A 23 0.81 -12.27 -5.61
N GLN A 24 -0.37 -12.74 -5.23
CA GLN A 24 -0.98 -13.97 -5.76
C GLN A 24 -1.71 -13.77 -7.09
N THR A 25 -2.07 -12.54 -7.45
CA THR A 25 -3.02 -12.25 -8.55
C THR A 25 -2.45 -11.36 -9.65
N LEU A 26 -1.46 -10.52 -9.35
CA LEU A 26 -0.80 -9.67 -10.32
C LEU A 26 0.31 -10.42 -11.06
N GLN A 27 0.59 -9.98 -12.29
CA GLN A 27 1.79 -10.42 -13.00
C GLN A 27 3.04 -10.00 -12.23
N SER A 28 4.14 -10.73 -12.40
CA SER A 28 5.43 -10.37 -11.83
C SER A 28 5.82 -8.93 -12.20
N GLY A 29 6.21 -8.17 -11.19
CA GLY A 29 6.56 -6.76 -11.30
C GLY A 29 6.78 -6.14 -9.93
N VAL A 30 7.03 -4.83 -9.90
CA VAL A 30 7.23 -4.09 -8.64
C VAL A 30 6.01 -3.19 -8.41
N TYR A 31 5.34 -3.42 -7.29
CA TYR A 31 4.09 -2.75 -6.94
C TYR A 31 4.16 -2.18 -5.54
N ILE A 32 3.40 -1.11 -5.33
CA ILE A 32 3.15 -0.51 -4.04
C ILE A 32 1.69 -0.79 -3.69
N THR A 33 1.41 -1.23 -2.47
CA THR A 33 0.03 -1.33 -1.96
C THR A 33 -0.19 -0.43 -0.76
N MET A 34 -1.32 0.29 -0.76
CA MET A 34 -1.73 1.14 0.34
C MET A 34 -3.24 1.40 0.25
N GLN A 35 -3.95 1.32 1.37
CA GLN A 35 -5.39 1.64 1.44
C GLN A 35 -6.26 0.84 0.44
N GLY A 36 -5.97 -0.45 0.25
CA GLY A 36 -6.81 -1.31 -0.59
C GLY A 36 -6.61 -1.13 -2.09
N GLN A 37 -5.58 -0.40 -2.50
CA GLN A 37 -5.20 -0.22 -3.90
C GLN A 37 -3.79 -0.76 -4.14
N TYR A 38 -3.49 -1.06 -5.42
CA TYR A 38 -2.14 -1.30 -5.90
C TYR A 38 -1.75 -0.23 -6.93
N PHE A 39 -0.46 0.04 -7.00
CA PHE A 39 0.14 1.00 -7.92
C PHE A 39 1.41 0.40 -8.50
N LYS A 40 1.72 0.68 -9.77
CA LYS A 40 3.09 0.43 -10.24
C LYS A 40 4.02 1.45 -9.59
N TRP A 41 5.18 0.97 -9.16
CA TRP A 41 6.13 1.78 -8.39
C TRP A 41 6.63 3.04 -9.11
N ASP A 42 6.62 3.01 -10.45
CA ASP A 42 7.11 4.05 -11.36
C ASP A 42 6.00 5.00 -11.87
N GLU A 43 4.73 4.75 -11.50
CA GLU A 43 3.57 5.53 -11.95
C GLU A 43 2.96 6.38 -10.83
N VAL A 44 3.59 6.44 -9.64
CA VAL A 44 3.05 7.15 -8.47
C VAL A 44 4.08 7.95 -7.69
N ILE A 45 3.58 8.99 -7.00
CA ILE A 45 4.33 9.79 -6.03
C ILE A 45 3.62 9.79 -4.68
N LYS A 46 4.37 9.77 -3.58
CA LYS A 46 3.79 9.85 -2.24
C LYS A 46 3.42 11.29 -1.90
N ASN A 47 2.14 11.53 -1.70
CA ASN A 47 1.66 12.77 -1.11
C ASN A 47 1.86 12.70 0.41
N SER A 48 2.98 13.23 0.90
CA SER A 48 3.33 13.19 2.33
C SER A 48 2.37 13.97 3.22
N LYS A 49 1.67 14.99 2.68
CA LYS A 49 0.68 15.77 3.43
C LYS A 49 -0.60 14.96 3.67
N LYS A 50 -1.04 14.20 2.66
CA LYS A 50 -2.27 13.40 2.76
C LYS A 50 -2.02 11.96 3.23
N GLY A 51 -0.77 11.51 3.18
CA GLY A 51 -0.37 10.17 3.60
C GLY A 51 -0.73 9.06 2.61
N PHE A 52 -0.96 9.35 1.32
CA PHE A 52 -1.28 8.35 0.29
C PHE A 52 -0.50 8.55 -1.01
N PHE A 53 -0.51 7.54 -1.88
CA PHE A 53 0.09 7.61 -3.21
C PHE A 53 -0.90 8.21 -4.21
N GLU A 54 -0.41 9.11 -5.06
CA GLU A 54 -1.12 9.74 -6.16
C GLU A 54 -0.43 9.36 -7.47
N LYS A 55 -1.19 9.24 -8.56
CA LYS A 55 -0.60 9.03 -9.89
C LYS A 55 0.24 10.25 -10.28
N ILE A 56 1.35 9.99 -10.95
CA ILE A 56 2.17 11.02 -11.61
C ILE A 56 1.37 11.67 -12.74
#